data_AF-A0A2E0YRJ8-F1
#
_entry.id   AF-A0A2E0YRJ8-F1
#
_cell.length_a   1.000
_cell.length_b   1.000
_cell.length_c   1.000
_cell.angle_alpha   90.00
_cell.angle_beta   90.00
_cell.angle_gamma   90.00
#
_symmetry.space_group_name_H-M   'P 1'
#
loop_
_entity.id
_entity.type
_entity.pdbx_description
1 polymer ?
#
loop_
_entity_poly.entity_id
_entity_poly.type
_entity_poly.pdbx_seq_one_letter_code
_entity_poly.pdbx_strand_id
1 'polypeptide(L)'
;MKTFMLPFLAVFVVSSVTFYGCEDVKQRPADPPKQSISLEEAEKLTNEFIRTRAGIINDSLDIVDTRDFHFSLKTLKQYIEYVEQEGKKLGREDLGIRIHFAAYPERSEYPDPGFSTVVLVPTASVQGQVKPQGILPVQEQHEVIDSLKALNFGNGGRPPNDLE
;
A
#
# COMPACT_ATOMS: atom_id res chain seq x y z
N MET A 1 73.15 -22.65 -7.66
CA MET A 1 72.81 -24.06 -7.34
C MET A 1 72.27 -24.06 -5.92
N LYS A 2 71.06 -24.47 -5.54
CA LYS A 2 70.04 -25.36 -6.11
C LYS A 2 68.65 -24.81 -5.71
N THR A 3 67.71 -24.97 -6.61
CA THR A 3 66.25 -25.02 -6.40
C THR A 3 65.87 -26.04 -5.32
N PHE A 4 64.84 -25.75 -4.53
CA PHE A 4 63.89 -26.80 -4.13
C PHE A 4 62.50 -26.24 -3.86
N MET A 5 61.53 -26.77 -4.59
CA MET A 5 60.11 -26.53 -4.44
C MET A 5 59.52 -27.37 -3.29
N LEU A 6 58.40 -26.86 -2.75
CA LEU A 6 57.31 -27.46 -1.95
C LEU A 6 57.22 -29.00 -1.87
N PRO A 7 56.65 -29.60 -0.78
CA PRO A 7 55.18 -29.68 -0.75
C PRO A 7 54.48 -29.77 0.64
N PHE A 8 53.20 -29.39 0.61
CA PHE A 8 52.01 -30.00 1.25
C PHE A 8 51.92 -30.33 2.75
N LEU A 9 50.75 -29.94 3.28
CA LEU A 9 49.90 -30.64 4.25
C LEU A 9 50.21 -30.48 5.75
N ALA A 10 49.67 -29.41 6.33
CA ALA A 10 49.14 -29.48 7.69
C ALA A 10 47.65 -29.07 7.62
N VAL A 11 46.79 -30.08 7.55
CA VAL A 11 45.34 -29.94 7.68
C VAL A 11 45.07 -29.40 9.09
N PHE A 12 44.92 -28.08 9.21
CA PHE A 12 44.30 -27.48 10.39
C PHE A 12 42.80 -27.69 10.24
N VAL A 13 42.30 -28.80 10.80
CA VAL A 13 40.87 -28.99 11.06
C VAL A 13 40.49 -27.96 12.13
N VAL A 14 40.29 -26.71 11.70
CA VAL A 14 39.62 -25.72 12.53
C VAL A 14 38.17 -26.13 12.56
N SER A 15 37.83 -26.78 13.66
CA SER A 15 36.49 -26.93 14.21
C SER A 15 35.82 -25.56 14.34
N SER A 16 35.38 -24.98 13.22
CA SER A 16 34.41 -23.90 13.21
C SER A 16 33.04 -24.53 13.02
N VAL A 17 32.51 -25.09 14.11
CA VAL A 17 31.06 -25.18 14.28
C VAL A 17 30.56 -23.75 14.20
N THR A 18 30.21 -23.31 13.00
CA THR A 18 29.53 -22.05 12.77
C THR A 18 28.18 -22.20 13.46
N PHE A 19 28.11 -21.70 14.69
CA PHE A 19 26.85 -21.38 15.34
C PHE A 19 26.12 -20.43 14.38
N TYR A 20 25.22 -20.98 13.57
CA TYR A 20 24.09 -20.23 13.06
C TYR A 20 23.25 -19.93 14.30
N GLY A 21 23.66 -18.90 15.05
CA GLY A 21 22.74 -18.20 15.92
C GLY A 21 21.66 -17.63 15.02
N CYS A 22 20.51 -18.31 14.95
CA CYS A 22 19.27 -17.58 14.78
C CYS A 22 19.18 -16.67 16.01
N GLU A 23 19.67 -15.44 15.87
CA GLU A 23 19.19 -14.37 16.73
C GLU A 23 17.70 -14.22 16.40
N ASP A 24 16.86 -14.81 17.25
CA ASP A 24 15.47 -14.39 17.37
C ASP A 24 15.50 -12.93 17.84
N VAL A 25 15.64 -12.02 16.87
CA VAL A 25 15.38 -10.60 17.08
C VAL A 25 13.93 -10.55 17.54
N LYS A 26 13.72 -10.36 18.85
CA LYS A 26 12.42 -10.01 19.41
C LYS A 26 12.00 -8.71 18.74
N GLN A 27 11.32 -8.82 17.58
CA GLN A 27 10.78 -7.69 16.87
C GLN A 27 9.76 -7.06 17.80
N ARG A 28 10.04 -5.84 18.24
CA ARG A 28 9.06 -5.02 18.95
C ARG A 28 7.87 -4.81 18.00
N PRO A 29 6.63 -4.84 18.51
CA PRO A 29 5.48 -4.49 17.68
C PRO A 29 5.74 -3.10 17.08
N ALA A 30 5.50 -2.97 15.77
CA ALA A 30 5.66 -1.70 15.10
C ALA A 30 4.65 -0.70 15.67
N ASP A 31 5.09 0.52 15.97
CA ASP A 31 4.18 1.58 16.37
C ASP A 31 3.24 1.91 15.19
N PRO A 32 1.94 2.10 15.43
CA PRO A 32 1.02 2.48 14.37
C PRO A 32 1.37 3.87 13.82
N PRO A 33 1.03 4.17 12.55
CA PRO A 33 1.11 5.53 12.02
C PRO A 33 0.37 6.52 12.91
N LYS A 34 0.88 7.75 13.03
CA LYS A 34 0.29 8.81 13.87
C LYS A 34 -1.16 9.16 13.52
N GLN A 35 -1.56 8.87 12.28
CA GLN A 35 -2.89 9.11 11.73
C GLN A 35 -3.88 7.98 12.03
N SER A 36 -3.46 6.91 12.70
CA SER A 36 -4.34 5.79 13.05
C SER A 36 -5.34 6.23 14.12
N ILE A 37 -6.61 5.86 13.93
CA ILE A 37 -7.72 6.09 14.86
C ILE A 37 -8.15 4.78 15.53
N SER A 38 -8.94 4.86 16.60
CA SER A 38 -9.52 3.66 17.23
C SER A 38 -10.61 3.04 16.35
N LEU A 39 -10.93 1.76 16.58
CA LEU A 39 -12.05 1.11 15.89
C LEU A 39 -13.38 1.78 16.21
N GLU A 40 -13.60 2.22 17.45
CA GLU A 40 -14.80 2.98 17.85
C GLU A 40 -14.94 4.30 17.06
N GLU A 41 -13.82 5.01 16.84
CA GLU A 41 -13.83 6.23 16.04
C GLU A 41 -14.09 5.93 14.55
N ALA A 42 -13.49 4.86 14.02
CA ALA A 42 -13.75 4.40 12.66
C ALA A 42 -15.22 4.01 12.44
N GLU A 43 -15.84 3.33 13.41
CA GLU A 43 -17.26 2.96 13.40
C GLU A 43 -18.15 4.21 13.38
N LYS A 44 -17.87 5.21 14.23
CA LYS A 44 -18.62 6.48 14.23
C LYS A 44 -18.59 7.18 12.87
N LEU A 45 -17.41 7.24 12.24
CA LEU A 45 -17.28 7.84 10.90
C LEU A 45 -17.99 7.02 9.83
N THR A 46 -17.93 5.69 9.93
CA THR A 46 -18.64 4.77 9.01
C THR A 46 -20.15 4.93 9.13
N ASN A 47 -20.69 4.99 10.36
CA ASN A 47 -22.10 5.22 10.62
C ASN A 47 -22.58 6.58 10.09
N GLU A 48 -21.74 7.62 10.18
CA GLU A 48 -22.06 8.91 9.59
C GLU A 48 -22.14 8.82 8.05
N PHE A 49 -21.24 8.08 7.40
CA PHE A 49 -21.33 7.82 5.96
C PHE A 49 -22.60 7.05 5.59
N ILE A 50 -22.97 6.02 6.36
CA ILE A 50 -24.19 5.24 6.14
C ILE A 50 -25.42 6.16 6.19
N ARG A 51 -25.52 6.96 7.25
CA ARG A 51 -26.67 7.85 7.50
C ARG A 51 -26.79 8.97 6.48
N THR A 52 -25.68 9.46 5.93
CA THR A 52 -25.68 10.71 5.14
C THR A 52 -25.35 10.55 3.66
N ARG A 53 -24.68 9.47 3.26
CA ARG A 53 -24.30 9.21 1.85
C ARG A 53 -24.92 7.92 1.35
N ALA A 54 -24.72 6.81 2.08
CA ALA A 54 -25.17 5.51 1.62
C ALA A 54 -26.69 5.46 1.42
N GLY A 55 -27.49 6.04 2.33
CA GLY A 55 -28.94 6.13 2.15
C GLY A 55 -29.34 6.82 0.84
N ILE A 56 -28.77 8.00 0.54
CA ILE A 56 -29.07 8.75 -0.68
C ILE A 56 -28.66 7.98 -1.93
N ILE A 57 -27.48 7.38 -1.92
CA ILE A 57 -26.96 6.60 -3.05
C ILE A 57 -27.86 5.40 -3.30
N ASN A 58 -28.17 4.64 -2.24
CA ASN A 58 -28.98 3.44 -2.33
C ASN A 58 -30.39 3.75 -2.83
N ASP A 59 -31.03 4.79 -2.29
CA ASP A 59 -32.37 5.21 -2.70
C ASP A 59 -32.39 5.68 -4.17
N SER A 60 -31.33 6.36 -4.62
CA SER A 60 -31.25 6.88 -6.00
C SER A 60 -30.94 5.81 -7.04
N LEU A 61 -30.19 4.78 -6.65
CA LEU A 61 -29.75 3.69 -7.53
C LEU A 61 -30.60 2.42 -7.39
N ASP A 62 -31.50 2.35 -6.41
CA ASP A 62 -32.31 1.18 -6.06
C ASP A 62 -31.45 -0.08 -5.78
N ILE A 63 -30.28 0.11 -5.15
CA ILE A 63 -29.36 -0.97 -4.75
C ILE A 63 -28.80 -0.73 -3.34
N VAL A 64 -28.32 -1.77 -2.67
CA VAL A 64 -27.44 -1.61 -1.49
C VAL A 64 -26.00 -1.56 -2.00
N ASP A 65 -25.50 -0.34 -2.24
CA ASP A 65 -24.21 -0.15 -2.89
C ASP A 65 -23.02 -0.57 -1.99
N THR A 66 -21.89 -0.87 -2.63
CA THR A 66 -20.64 -1.26 -1.97
C THR A 66 -20.01 -0.04 -1.27
N ARG A 67 -19.63 -0.22 -0.01
CA ARG A 67 -19.03 0.84 0.84
C ARG A 67 -17.83 0.40 1.67
N ASP A 68 -17.52 -0.90 1.68
CA ASP A 68 -16.27 -1.46 2.21
C ASP A 68 -15.48 -2.15 1.08
N PHE A 69 -14.16 -2.00 1.11
CA PHE A 69 -13.27 -2.52 0.07
C PHE A 69 -12.10 -3.26 0.71
N HIS A 70 -12.11 -4.59 0.64
CA HIS A 70 -11.07 -5.41 1.29
C HIS A 70 -9.94 -5.78 0.34
N PHE A 71 -8.75 -5.27 0.58
CA PHE A 71 -7.54 -5.72 -0.10
C PHE A 71 -6.73 -6.66 0.80
N SER A 72 -6.30 -7.80 0.25
CA SER A 72 -5.38 -8.66 0.99
C SER A 72 -4.05 -7.93 1.25
N LEU A 73 -3.46 -8.13 2.43
CA LEU A 73 -2.14 -7.56 2.72
C LEU A 73 -1.07 -8.02 1.71
N LYS A 74 -1.20 -9.23 1.16
CA LYS A 74 -0.33 -9.73 0.10
C LYS A 74 -0.43 -8.86 -1.16
N THR A 75 -1.65 -8.57 -1.61
CA THR A 75 -1.90 -7.73 -2.78
C THR A 75 -1.42 -6.31 -2.55
N LEU A 76 -1.74 -5.71 -1.39
CA LEU A 76 -1.30 -4.35 -1.07
C LEU A 76 0.22 -4.23 -1.01
N LYS A 77 0.91 -5.17 -0.36
CA LYS A 77 2.38 -5.19 -0.30
C LYS A 77 3.00 -5.30 -1.69
N GLN A 78 2.49 -6.22 -2.51
CA GLN A 78 2.96 -6.38 -3.90
C GLN A 78 2.75 -5.10 -4.71
N TYR A 79 1.61 -4.42 -4.54
CA TYR A 79 1.33 -3.19 -5.25
C TYR A 79 2.20 -2.02 -4.78
N ILE A 80 2.40 -1.87 -3.47
CA ILE A 80 3.32 -0.88 -2.89
C ILE A 80 4.74 -1.11 -3.43
N GLU A 81 5.22 -2.37 -3.42
CA GLU A 81 6.53 -2.72 -3.97
C GLU A 81 6.65 -2.35 -5.45
N TYR A 82 5.62 -2.63 -6.25
CA TYR A 82 5.55 -2.22 -7.66
C TYR A 82 5.66 -0.70 -7.82
N VAL A 83 4.89 0.08 -7.05
CA VAL A 83 4.92 1.56 -7.11
C VAL A 83 6.27 2.09 -6.68
N GLU A 84 6.87 1.53 -5.63
CA GLU A 84 8.19 1.91 -5.16
C GLU A 84 9.29 1.64 -6.20
N GLN A 85 9.30 0.45 -6.78
CA GLN A 85 10.33 0.06 -7.74
C GLN A 85 10.22 0.86 -9.05
N GLU A 86 9.02 0.94 -9.63
CA GLU A 86 8.84 1.64 -10.90
C GLU A 86 8.90 3.17 -10.73
N GLY A 87 8.39 3.71 -9.61
CA GLY A 87 8.52 5.12 -9.27
C GLY A 87 9.99 5.54 -9.14
N LYS A 88 10.82 4.74 -8.46
CA LYS A 88 12.27 5.00 -8.34
C LYS A 88 12.97 4.95 -9.69
N LYS A 89 12.63 4.00 -10.58
CA LYS A 89 13.18 3.93 -11.95
C LYS A 89 12.88 5.19 -12.76
N LEU A 90 11.76 5.84 -12.49
CA LEU A 90 11.33 7.09 -13.11
C LEU A 90 11.91 8.36 -12.43
N GLY A 91 12.77 8.20 -11.41
CA GLY A 91 13.32 9.33 -10.65
C GLY A 91 12.25 10.11 -9.87
N ARG A 92 11.18 9.43 -9.45
CA ARG A 92 10.12 10.02 -8.62
C ARG A 92 10.46 9.90 -7.14
N GLU A 93 10.18 10.96 -6.40
CA GLU A 93 10.41 11.07 -4.96
C GLU A 93 9.08 11.30 -4.24
N ASP A 94 9.05 11.00 -2.93
CA ASP A 94 7.85 11.16 -2.09
C ASP A 94 6.63 10.45 -2.69
N LEU A 95 6.78 9.13 -2.85
CA LEU A 95 5.77 8.27 -3.46
C LEU A 95 4.58 8.10 -2.52
N GLY A 96 3.38 8.13 -3.09
CA GLY A 96 2.13 7.93 -2.38
C GLY A 96 1.11 7.13 -3.19
N ILE A 97 -0.02 6.82 -2.56
CA ILE A 97 -1.18 6.21 -3.22
C ILE A 97 -2.39 7.11 -2.95
N ARG A 98 -3.05 7.53 -4.03
CA ARG A 98 -4.33 8.23 -3.98
C ARG A 98 -5.46 7.24 -4.21
N ILE A 99 -6.51 7.31 -3.39
CA ILE A 99 -7.69 6.45 -3.53
C ILE A 99 -8.82 7.26 -4.16
N HIS A 100 -9.34 6.79 -5.29
CA HIS A 100 -10.50 7.36 -5.95
C HIS A 100 -11.72 6.47 -5.73
N PHE A 101 -12.86 7.07 -5.38
CA PHE A 101 -14.16 6.43 -5.54
C PHE A 101 -14.46 6.29 -7.03
N ALA A 102 -14.94 5.12 -7.44
CA ALA A 102 -15.29 4.78 -8.81
C ALA A 102 -16.52 3.87 -8.80
N ALA A 103 -17.07 3.55 -9.98
CA ALA A 103 -18.14 2.59 -10.13
C ALA A 103 -17.94 1.76 -11.40
N TYR A 104 -18.35 0.50 -11.36
CA TYR A 104 -18.38 -0.33 -12.56
C TYR A 104 -19.58 0.04 -13.44
N PRO A 105 -19.43 0.14 -14.77
CA PRO A 105 -20.59 0.34 -15.64
C PRO A 105 -21.58 -0.83 -15.50
N GLU A 106 -22.88 -0.54 -15.53
CA GLU A 106 -23.95 -1.54 -15.35
C GLU A 106 -23.87 -2.71 -16.35
N ARG A 107 -23.47 -2.44 -17.59
CA ARG A 107 -23.37 -3.43 -18.67
C ARG A 107 -21.91 -3.70 -18.98
N SER A 108 -21.23 -4.39 -18.06
CA SER A 108 -19.81 -4.70 -18.17
C SER A 108 -19.50 -6.11 -17.70
N GLU A 109 -18.29 -6.57 -18.01
CA GLU A 109 -17.75 -7.87 -17.56
C GLU A 109 -17.00 -7.77 -16.22
N TYR A 110 -17.12 -6.62 -15.53
CA TYR A 110 -16.57 -6.51 -14.19
C TYR A 110 -17.30 -7.48 -13.23
N PRO A 111 -16.65 -7.94 -12.15
CA PRO A 111 -17.29 -8.88 -11.21
C PRO A 111 -18.62 -8.35 -10.63
N ASP A 112 -18.73 -7.02 -10.56
CA ASP A 112 -19.73 -6.28 -9.79
C ASP A 112 -20.37 -5.12 -10.59
N PRO A 113 -20.92 -5.36 -11.80
CA PRO A 113 -21.41 -4.29 -12.68
C PRO A 113 -22.47 -3.42 -12.00
N GLY A 114 -22.36 -2.09 -12.13
CA GLY A 114 -23.29 -1.12 -11.55
C GLY A 114 -22.97 -0.67 -10.13
N PHE A 115 -22.02 -1.31 -9.44
CA PHE A 115 -21.69 -0.98 -8.05
C PHE A 115 -20.41 -0.15 -7.93
N SER A 116 -20.30 0.52 -6.79
CA SER A 116 -19.11 1.26 -6.40
C SER A 116 -17.87 0.38 -6.21
N THR A 117 -16.72 0.97 -6.48
CA THR A 117 -15.39 0.39 -6.29
C THR A 117 -14.42 1.50 -5.88
N VAL A 118 -13.19 1.13 -5.55
CA VAL A 118 -12.09 2.10 -5.40
C VAL A 118 -10.93 1.76 -6.31
N VAL A 119 -10.21 2.80 -6.71
CA VAL A 119 -9.00 2.69 -7.52
C VAL A 119 -7.84 3.35 -6.77
N LEU A 120 -6.78 2.58 -6.54
CA LEU A 120 -5.54 3.02 -5.90
C LEU A 120 -4.57 3.46 -6.99
N VAL A 121 -4.32 4.76 -7.07
CA VAL A 121 -3.54 5.42 -8.11
C VAL A 121 -2.17 5.85 -7.55
N PRO A 122 -1.06 5.50 -8.21
CA PRO A 122 0.26 5.88 -7.73
C PRO A 122 0.52 7.37 -7.95
N THR A 123 1.12 8.01 -6.96
CA THR A 123 1.41 9.45 -6.96
C THR A 123 2.85 9.71 -6.50
N ALA A 124 3.38 10.88 -6.85
CA ALA A 124 4.68 11.36 -6.39
C ALA A 124 4.62 12.88 -6.17
N SER A 125 5.58 13.43 -5.44
CA SER A 125 5.81 14.87 -5.44
C SER A 125 6.02 15.42 -6.86
N VAL A 126 5.48 16.60 -7.13
CA VAL A 126 5.66 17.28 -8.42
C VAL A 126 7.15 17.60 -8.65
N GLN A 127 7.70 17.21 -9.79
CA GLN A 127 9.10 17.49 -10.11
C GLN A 127 9.32 19.00 -10.29
N GLY A 128 10.35 19.55 -9.63
CA GLY A 128 10.67 20.97 -9.72
C GLY A 128 9.84 21.88 -8.80
N GLN A 129 9.13 21.33 -7.80
CA GLN A 129 8.56 22.14 -6.72
C GLN A 129 9.68 22.90 -6.00
N VAL A 130 9.74 24.20 -6.21
CA VAL A 130 10.60 25.07 -5.41
C VAL A 130 9.95 25.17 -4.03
N LYS A 131 10.62 24.64 -2.99
CA LYS A 131 10.21 24.89 -1.60
C LYS A 131 10.19 26.41 -1.39
N PRO A 132 9.03 27.05 -1.13
CA PRO A 132 8.97 28.47 -0.88
C PRO A 132 9.91 28.84 0.27
N GLN A 133 10.80 29.80 0.06
CA GLN A 133 11.61 30.39 1.11
C GLN A 133 10.72 31.35 1.92
N GLY A 134 10.03 30.85 2.94
CA GLY A 134 9.12 31.63 3.78
C GLY A 134 8.52 30.85 4.94
N ILE A 135 7.71 31.53 5.76
CA ILE A 135 7.05 31.00 6.97
C ILE A 135 5.70 30.33 6.64
N LEU A 136 5.32 30.27 5.36
CA LEU A 136 4.06 29.63 4.96
C LEU A 136 4.24 28.11 4.92
N PRO A 137 3.30 27.33 5.46
CA PRO A 137 3.35 25.87 5.37
C PRO A 137 3.33 25.47 3.89
N VAL A 138 4.37 24.73 3.47
CA VAL A 138 4.41 24.12 2.14
C VAL A 138 3.34 23.03 2.11
N GLN A 139 2.32 23.20 1.29
CA GLN A 139 1.45 22.08 0.93
C GLN A 139 2.24 21.21 -0.05
N GLU A 140 2.59 19.99 0.38
CA GLU A 140 3.18 18.99 -0.51
C GLU A 140 2.17 18.71 -1.64
N GLN A 141 2.54 19.10 -2.87
CA GLN A 141 1.70 18.83 -4.03
C GLN A 141 2.13 17.50 -4.65
N HIS A 142 1.19 16.57 -4.74
CA HIS A 142 1.40 15.25 -5.33
C HIS A 142 0.64 15.14 -6.66
N GLU A 143 1.33 14.67 -7.70
CA GLU A 143 0.76 14.35 -9.01
C GLU A 143 0.67 12.85 -9.25
N VAL A 144 -0.18 12.44 -10.19
CA VAL A 144 -0.31 11.04 -10.61
C VAL A 144 0.89 10.64 -11.46
N ILE A 145 1.36 9.40 -11.30
CA ILE A 145 2.39 8.82 -12.16
C ILE A 145 1.69 8.05 -13.30
N ASP A 146 1.30 8.76 -14.35
CA ASP A 146 0.44 8.24 -15.44
C ASP A 146 1.02 7.01 -16.18
N SER A 147 2.34 6.80 -16.12
CA SER A 147 2.99 5.64 -16.71
C SER A 147 2.83 4.35 -15.89
N LEU A 148 2.36 4.44 -14.64
CA LEU A 148 2.17 3.28 -13.76
C LEU A 148 0.70 2.87 -13.72
N LYS A 149 0.48 1.56 -13.70
CA LYS A 149 -0.85 0.96 -13.56
C LYS A 149 -1.45 1.26 -12.18
N ALA A 150 -2.74 1.58 -12.17
CA ALA A 150 -3.54 1.64 -10.96
C ALA A 150 -3.95 0.24 -10.48
N LEU A 151 -4.17 0.08 -9.17
CA LEU A 151 -4.75 -1.12 -8.58
C LEU A 151 -6.24 -0.93 -8.38
N ASN A 152 -7.01 -1.91 -8.83
CA ASN A 152 -8.43 -2.04 -8.57
C ASN A 152 -8.69 -3.36 -7.85
N PHE A 153 -9.87 -3.46 -7.25
CA PHE A 153 -10.44 -4.63 -6.60
C PHE A 153 -9.76 -5.08 -5.30
N GLY A 154 -10.38 -4.62 -4.22
CA GLY A 154 -10.48 -5.41 -3.01
C GLY A 154 -11.90 -5.97 -2.94
N ASN A 155 -12.06 -7.29 -2.75
CA ASN A 155 -13.37 -7.95 -2.61
C ASN A 155 -14.28 -7.08 -1.73
N GLY A 156 -15.31 -6.46 -2.30
CA GLY A 156 -16.25 -5.66 -1.52
C GLY A 156 -17.19 -6.59 -0.76
N GLY A 157 -17.47 -6.31 0.51
CA GLY A 157 -18.53 -6.99 1.25
C GLY A 157 -19.85 -6.87 0.49
N ARG A 158 -20.50 -8.00 0.23
CA ARG A 158 -21.88 -8.06 -0.29
C ARG A 158 -22.70 -9.03 0.55
N PRO A 159 -23.61 -8.55 1.42
CA PRO A 159 -23.84 -7.14 1.78
C PRO A 159 -22.59 -6.50 2.42
N PRO A 160 -22.50 -5.15 2.47
CA PRO A 160 -21.36 -4.49 3.10
C PRO A 160 -21.12 -4.98 4.53
N ASN A 161 -19.87 -5.18 4.90
CA ASN A 161 -19.52 -5.59 6.26
C ASN A 161 -19.46 -4.34 7.15
N ASP A 162 -20.40 -4.24 8.09
CA ASP A 162 -20.37 -3.20 9.11
C ASP A 162 -19.28 -3.51 10.14
N LEU A 163 -18.68 -2.46 10.71
CA LEU A 163 -17.73 -2.58 11.82
C LEU A 163 -18.57 -2.88 13.07
N GLU A 164 -18.77 -4.16 13.41
CA GLU A 164 -19.39 -4.60 14.67
C GLU A 164 -18.43 -4.56 15.87
#